data_AF-A0A5E4HIA2-F1
#
_entry.id   AF-A0A5E4HIA2-F1
#
_cell.length_a   1.000
_cell.length_b   1.000
_cell.length_c   1.000
_cell.angle_alpha   90.00
_cell.angle_beta   90.00
_cell.angle_gamma   90.00
#
_symmetry.space_group_name_H-M   'P 1'
#
loop_
_entity.id
_entity.type
_entity.pdbx_description
1 polymer ?
#
loop_
_entity_poly.entity_id
_entity_poly.type
_entity_poly.pdbx_seq_one_letter_code
_entity_poly.pdbx_strand_id
1 'polypeptide(L)'
;MGFPHKDILTTRFTNERGLGVGELGKIEVMGEKINNVRLDFKKSRYLYYKLPAFLGKLMFKSAENISKVAISEKDCKRCGICLESCPASAITLEPRPLIDQEKCIKCYCCHELCRNGAVKLKTSFLGRQLLKSMKYSQT
;
A
#
# COMPACT_ATOMS: atom_id res chain seq x y z
N MET A 1 5.70 -15.87 -0.80
CA MET A 1 5.96 -14.69 -1.67
C MET A 1 7.41 -14.60 -2.18
N GLY A 2 8.27 -15.61 -1.99
CA GLY A 2 9.66 -15.59 -2.53
C GLY A 2 10.60 -14.55 -1.93
N PHE A 3 10.17 -13.75 -0.96
CA PHE A 3 11.02 -12.83 -0.20
C PHE A 3 11.76 -13.58 0.93
N PRO A 4 13.04 -13.27 1.18
CA PRO A 4 13.72 -13.69 2.40
C PRO A 4 12.94 -13.26 3.65
N HIS A 5 12.94 -14.08 4.70
CA HIS A 5 12.20 -13.78 5.94
C HIS A 5 12.66 -12.47 6.60
N LYS A 6 13.94 -12.10 6.46
CA LYS A 6 14.52 -10.85 6.99
C LYS A 6 14.03 -9.59 6.27
N ASP A 7 13.57 -9.74 5.02
CA ASP A 7 13.10 -8.62 4.20
C ASP A 7 11.65 -8.24 4.54
N ILE A 8 10.89 -9.16 5.15
CA ILE A 8 9.53 -8.91 5.59
C ILE A 8 9.56 -8.44 7.04
N LEU A 9 9.32 -7.15 7.25
CA LEU A 9 9.45 -6.50 8.56
C LEU A 9 8.69 -7.23 9.68
N THR A 10 7.44 -7.63 9.42
CA THR A 10 6.62 -8.35 10.39
C THR A 10 7.23 -9.69 10.78
N THR A 11 7.69 -10.49 9.81
CA THR A 11 8.36 -11.78 10.05
C THR A 11 9.67 -11.59 10.82
N ARG A 12 10.49 -10.61 10.42
CA ARG A 12 11.76 -10.31 11.09
C ARG A 12 11.55 -9.95 12.56
N PHE A 13 10.70 -8.96 12.86
CA PHE A 13 10.49 -8.47 14.22
C PHE A 13 9.82 -9.52 15.12
N THR A 14 8.91 -10.34 14.58
CA THR A 14 8.28 -11.42 15.36
C THR A 14 9.30 -12.48 15.75
N ASN A 15 10.18 -12.87 14.83
CA ASN A 15 11.28 -13.80 15.08
C ASN A 15 12.30 -13.23 16.09
N GLU A 16 12.69 -11.96 15.95
CA GLU A 16 13.58 -11.27 16.91
C GLU A 16 12.99 -11.20 18.33
N ARG A 17 11.66 -11.13 18.44
CA ARG A 17 10.95 -11.11 19.72
C ARG A 17 10.66 -12.51 20.29
N GLY A 18 11.06 -13.57 19.60
CA GLY A 18 10.78 -14.96 20.01
C GLY A 18 9.30 -15.33 19.96
N LEU A 19 8.48 -14.59 19.22
CA LEU A 19 7.04 -14.82 19.09
C LEU A 19 6.69 -15.81 17.95
N GLY A 20 7.71 -16.39 17.30
CA GLY A 20 7.57 -17.35 16.22
C GLY A 20 8.90 -17.63 15.53
N VAL A 21 8.88 -18.53 14.54
CA VAL A 21 10.05 -18.95 13.77
C VAL A 21 10.00 -18.36 12.37
N GLY A 22 10.94 -17.48 12.04
CA GLY A 22 11.04 -16.84 10.72
C GLY A 22 11.89 -17.64 9.72
N GLU A 23 12.81 -18.47 10.20
CA GLU A 23 13.69 -19.29 9.37
C GLU A 23 12.99 -20.58 8.95
N LEU A 24 12.72 -20.73 7.64
CA LEU A 24 12.08 -21.93 7.09
C LEU A 24 12.78 -23.23 7.47
N GLY A 25 14.11 -23.24 7.60
CA GLY A 25 14.87 -24.44 7.98
C GLY A 25 14.66 -24.91 9.42
N LYS A 26 14.05 -24.08 10.27
CA LYS A 26 13.69 -24.40 11.66
C LYS A 26 12.21 -24.77 11.81
N ILE A 27 11.48 -24.88 10.70
CA ILE A 27 10.06 -25.23 10.67
C ILE A 27 9.96 -26.66 10.16
N GLU A 28 9.29 -27.52 10.94
CA GLU A 28 8.95 -28.86 10.50
C GLU A 28 7.87 -28.79 9.41
N VAL A 29 8.17 -29.37 8.25
CA VAL A 29 7.25 -29.40 7.12
C VAL A 29 6.56 -30.75 7.08
N MET A 30 5.25 -30.75 7.32
CA MET A 30 4.41 -31.93 7.17
C MET A 30 3.93 -32.05 5.72
N GLY A 31 4.00 -33.26 5.14
CA GLY A 31 3.51 -33.53 3.78
C GLY A 31 4.55 -33.28 2.68
N GLU A 32 4.12 -32.66 1.57
CA GLU A 32 4.96 -32.42 0.40
C GLU A 32 6.09 -31.41 0.69
N LYS A 33 7.28 -31.66 0.13
CA LYS A 33 8.44 -30.78 0.29
C LYS A 33 8.16 -29.43 -0.35
N ILE A 34 8.50 -28.34 0.35
CA ILE A 34 8.34 -26.95 -0.14
C ILE A 34 8.93 -26.76 -1.55
N ASN A 35 10.07 -27.38 -1.84
CA ASN A 35 10.74 -27.26 -3.14
C ASN A 35 9.91 -27.85 -4.29
N ASN A 36 9.06 -28.85 -4.04
CA ASN A 36 8.23 -29.50 -5.05
C ASN A 36 6.98 -28.67 -5.40
N VAL A 37 6.58 -27.74 -4.52
CA VAL A 37 5.39 -26.88 -4.69
C VAL A 37 5.76 -25.40 -4.82
N ARG A 38 7.06 -25.10 -5.01
CA ARG A 38 7.55 -23.73 -5.06
C ARG A 38 7.13 -23.06 -6.37
N LEU A 39 6.39 -21.96 -6.23
CA LEU A 39 6.09 -21.04 -7.33
C LEU A 39 6.92 -19.75 -7.17
N ASP A 40 7.70 -19.41 -8.20
CA ASP A 40 8.49 -18.17 -8.22
C ASP A 40 7.65 -17.03 -8.82
N PHE A 41 7.01 -16.27 -7.93
CA PHE A 41 6.26 -15.08 -8.31
C PHE A 41 7.20 -13.96 -8.73
N LYS A 42 6.82 -13.23 -9.80
CA LYS A 42 7.48 -11.97 -10.17
C LYS A 42 7.27 -10.97 -9.04
N LYS A 43 8.34 -10.69 -8.29
CA LYS A 43 8.31 -9.70 -7.20
C LYS A 43 7.96 -8.32 -7.78
N SER A 44 7.06 -7.60 -7.11
CA SER A 44 6.87 -6.18 -7.38
C SER A 44 8.22 -5.44 -7.24
N ARG A 45 8.44 -4.35 -7.97
CA ARG A 45 9.69 -3.59 -7.90
C ARG A 45 9.78 -2.88 -6.54
N TYR A 46 10.34 -3.56 -5.56
CA TYR A 46 10.59 -3.10 -4.18
C TYR A 46 11.91 -2.32 -4.05
N LEU A 47 12.14 -1.32 -4.92
CA LEU A 47 13.40 -0.57 -4.95
C LEU A 47 13.67 0.18 -3.63
N TYR A 48 12.62 0.63 -2.95
CA TYR A 48 12.73 1.53 -1.80
C TYR A 48 13.31 0.89 -0.53
N TYR A 49 13.18 -0.42 -0.31
CA TYR A 49 13.78 -1.10 0.86
C TYR A 49 15.29 -1.32 0.71
N LYS A 50 15.83 -1.25 -0.52
CA LYS A 50 17.27 -1.36 -0.79
C LYS A 50 17.98 -0.02 -0.86
N LEU A 51 17.24 1.09 -0.86
CA LEU A 51 17.84 2.41 -0.84
C LEU A 51 18.37 2.72 0.56
N PRO A 52 19.55 3.35 0.68
CA PRO A 52 20.00 3.89 1.96
C PRO A 52 18.92 4.76 2.59
N ALA A 53 18.79 4.73 3.92
CA ALA A 53 17.70 5.38 4.64
C ALA A 53 17.52 6.87 4.27
N PHE A 54 18.62 7.58 4.02
CA PHE A 54 18.60 8.99 3.60
C PHE A 54 18.02 9.18 2.19
N LEU A 55 18.36 8.31 1.24
CA LEU A 55 17.86 8.35 -0.14
C LEU A 55 16.39 7.91 -0.20
N GLY A 56 16.03 6.89 0.58
CA GLY A 56 14.65 6.48 0.80
C GLY A 56 13.81 7.65 1.31
N LYS A 57 14.26 8.34 2.36
CA LYS A 57 13.54 9.47 2.96
C LYS A 57 13.29 10.62 1.96
N LEU A 58 14.28 10.98 1.15
CA LEU A 58 14.14 12.01 0.11
C LEU A 58 13.15 11.59 -1.00
N MET A 59 13.24 10.33 -1.43
CA MET A 59 12.32 9.75 -2.41
C MET A 59 10.88 9.71 -1.87
N PHE A 60 10.66 9.29 -0.61
CA PHE A 60 9.34 9.24 0.01
C PHE A 60 8.71 10.62 0.14
N LYS A 61 9.45 11.64 0.58
CA LYS A 61 8.95 13.02 0.69
C LYS A 61 8.52 13.58 -0.67
N SER A 62 9.25 13.22 -1.73
CA SER A 62 8.94 13.62 -3.10
C SER A 62 7.77 12.80 -3.69
N ALA A 63 7.68 11.51 -3.34
CA ALA A 63 6.66 10.59 -3.80
C ALA A 63 5.32 10.73 -3.07
N GLU A 64 5.29 11.33 -1.89
CA GLU A 64 4.08 11.53 -1.11
C GLU A 64 3.03 12.36 -1.87
N ASN A 65 3.46 13.22 -2.80
CA ASN A 65 2.57 13.99 -3.66
C ASN A 65 2.24 13.31 -5.00
N ILE A 66 2.72 12.08 -5.25
CA ILE A 66 2.48 11.35 -6.50
C ILE A 66 1.05 10.85 -6.58
N SER A 67 0.50 10.28 -5.51
CA SER A 67 -0.87 9.76 -5.46
C SER A 67 -1.69 10.46 -4.38
N LYS A 68 -2.88 10.92 -4.78
CA LYS A 68 -3.86 11.57 -3.90
C LYS A 68 -5.19 10.84 -4.00
N VAL A 69 -5.87 10.72 -2.86
CA VAL A 69 -7.24 10.21 -2.82
C VAL A 69 -8.19 11.38 -3.00
N ALA A 70 -9.13 11.26 -3.94
CA ALA A 70 -10.12 12.30 -4.22
C ALA A 70 -11.51 11.68 -4.35
N ILE A 71 -12.54 12.43 -3.99
CA ILE A 71 -13.93 12.00 -4.13
C ILE A 71 -14.54 12.70 -5.35
N SER A 72 -15.12 11.93 -6.27
CA SER A 72 -15.86 12.43 -7.43
C SER A 72 -17.20 12.98 -6.96
N GLU A 73 -17.41 14.29 -7.08
CA GLU A 73 -18.70 14.91 -6.74
C GLU A 73 -19.85 14.40 -7.62
N LYS A 74 -19.55 14.00 -8.87
CA LYS A 74 -20.52 13.44 -9.82
C LYS A 74 -21.02 12.06 -9.39
N ASP A 75 -20.11 11.20 -8.92
CA ASP A 75 -20.43 9.79 -8.62
C ASP A 75 -20.81 9.58 -7.15
N CYS A 76 -20.46 10.54 -6.27
CA CYS A 76 -20.71 10.44 -4.83
C CYS A 76 -22.20 10.62 -4.52
N LYS A 77 -22.78 9.62 -3.83
CA LYS A 77 -24.15 9.66 -3.30
C LYS A 77 -24.24 10.13 -1.84
N ARG A 78 -23.16 10.70 -1.29
CA ARG A 78 -23.09 11.23 0.09
C ARG A 78 -23.53 10.25 1.19
N CYS A 79 -23.28 8.95 1.02
CA CYS A 79 -23.74 7.91 1.94
C CYS A 79 -22.99 7.81 3.29
N GLY A 80 -22.04 8.69 3.61
CA GLY A 80 -21.36 8.67 4.92
C GLY A 80 -20.25 7.64 5.11
N ILE A 81 -20.29 6.46 4.47
CA ILE A 81 -19.39 5.33 4.81
C ILE A 81 -17.89 5.67 4.82
N CYS A 82 -17.42 6.54 3.92
CA CYS A 82 -16.02 6.95 3.89
C CYS A 82 -15.64 7.84 5.09
N LEU A 83 -16.56 8.69 5.56
CA LEU A 83 -16.39 9.53 6.74
C LEU A 83 -16.24 8.65 7.99
N GLU A 84 -17.16 7.70 8.17
CA GLU A 84 -17.18 6.79 9.33
C GLU A 84 -15.98 5.85 9.39
N SER A 85 -15.54 5.35 8.23
CA SER A 85 -14.43 4.39 8.15
C SER A 85 -13.05 5.03 8.17
N CYS A 86 -12.93 6.36 8.18
CA CYS A 86 -11.64 7.02 8.11
C CYS A 86 -10.94 7.03 9.49
N PRO A 87 -9.88 6.24 9.71
CA PRO A 87 -9.21 6.20 11.01
C PRO A 87 -8.50 7.52 11.35
N ALA A 88 -8.19 8.34 10.35
CA ALA A 88 -7.53 9.63 10.52
C ALA A 88 -8.51 10.81 10.58
N SER A 89 -9.83 10.56 10.52
CA SER A 89 -10.86 11.61 10.48
C SER A 89 -10.57 12.70 9.42
N ALA A 90 -10.09 12.27 8.25
CA ALA A 90 -9.58 13.15 7.20
C ALA A 90 -10.64 13.55 6.15
N ILE A 91 -11.90 13.18 6.34
CA ILE A 91 -12.95 13.35 5.32
C ILE A 91 -14.01 14.31 5.84
N THR A 92 -14.52 15.18 4.98
CA THR A 92 -15.72 15.99 5.22
C THR A 92 -16.69 15.78 4.06
N LEU A 93 -18.00 15.85 4.30
CA LEU A 93 -19.03 15.70 3.25
C LEU A 93 -19.74 17.00 2.89
N GLU A 94 -19.72 17.99 3.79
CA GLU A 94 -20.40 19.28 3.61
C GLU A 94 -19.39 20.44 3.57
N PRO A 95 -19.59 21.46 2.71
CA PRO A 95 -20.67 21.56 1.70
C PRO A 95 -20.49 20.60 0.50
N ARG A 96 -19.31 19.99 0.37
CA ARG A 96 -18.97 19.01 -0.67
C ARG A 96 -17.97 17.99 -0.13
N PRO A 97 -17.94 16.76 -0.68
CA PRO A 97 -17.03 15.71 -0.23
C PRO A 97 -15.57 16.08 -0.48
N LEU A 98 -14.79 16.21 0.59
CA LEU A 98 -13.38 16.58 0.55
C LEU A 98 -12.55 15.64 1.44
N ILE A 99 -11.30 15.43 1.04
CA ILE A 99 -10.31 14.70 1.84
C ILE A 99 -9.17 15.67 2.16
N ASP A 100 -8.96 15.91 3.44
CA ASP A 100 -7.79 16.58 3.99
C ASP A 100 -6.54 15.73 3.69
N GLN A 101 -5.70 16.20 2.78
CA GLN A 101 -4.53 15.45 2.33
C GLN A 101 -3.40 15.46 3.36
N GLU A 102 -3.39 16.39 4.32
CA GLU A 102 -2.39 16.44 5.38
C GLU A 102 -2.70 15.41 6.46
N LYS A 103 -4.00 15.16 6.73
CA LYS A 103 -4.45 14.11 7.67
C LYS A 103 -4.51 12.72 7.05
N CYS A 104 -4.66 12.62 5.73
CA CYS A 104 -4.86 11.33 5.06
C CYS A 104 -3.60 10.44 5.10
N ILE A 105 -3.65 9.36 5.90
CA ILE A 105 -2.57 8.36 6.00
C ILE A 105 -2.50 7.37 4.83
N LYS A 106 -3.34 7.55 3.79
CA LYS A 106 -3.40 6.69 2.59
C LYS A 106 -3.59 5.20 2.89
N CYS A 107 -4.44 4.88 3.87
CA CYS A 107 -4.84 3.50 4.15
C CYS A 107 -5.78 2.91 3.08
N TYR A 108 -6.41 3.75 2.27
CA TYR A 108 -7.36 3.39 1.20
C TYR A 108 -8.67 2.71 1.63
N CYS A 109 -8.99 2.65 2.93
CA CYS A 109 -10.28 2.11 3.41
C CYS A 109 -11.48 2.80 2.73
N CYS A 110 -11.43 4.12 2.56
CA CYS A 110 -12.50 4.86 1.89
C CYS A 110 -12.66 4.49 0.41
N HIS A 111 -11.58 4.09 -0.27
CA HIS A 111 -11.61 3.62 -1.65
C HIS A 111 -12.27 2.25 -1.76
N GLU A 112 -11.88 1.32 -0.88
CA GLU A 112 -12.40 -0.04 -0.85
C GLU A 112 -13.89 -0.10 -0.48
N LEU A 113 -14.32 0.75 0.47
CA LEU A 113 -15.69 0.75 0.97
C LEU A 113 -16.68 1.54 0.09
N CYS A 114 -16.19 2.28 -0.92
CA CYS A 114 -17.05 3.10 -1.75
C CYS A 114 -17.84 2.25 -2.76
N ARG A 115 -19.08 1.90 -2.40
CA ARG A 115 -20.02 1.14 -3.26
C ARG A 115 -20.32 1.81 -4.61
N ASN A 116 -20.20 3.13 -4.68
CA ASN A 116 -20.45 3.90 -5.90
C ASN A 116 -19.18 4.14 -6.73
N GLY A 117 -18.02 3.64 -6.28
CA GLY A 117 -16.74 3.89 -6.93
C GLY A 117 -16.36 5.38 -7.02
N ALA A 118 -16.93 6.23 -6.18
CA ALA A 118 -16.74 7.68 -6.22
C ALA A 118 -15.37 8.11 -5.68
N VAL A 119 -14.73 7.30 -4.84
CA VAL A 119 -13.37 7.55 -4.35
C VAL A 119 -12.38 7.08 -5.41
N LYS A 120 -11.52 7.99 -5.89
CA LYS A 120 -10.56 7.77 -6.96
C LYS A 120 -9.14 8.03 -6.50
N LEU A 121 -8.20 7.24 -7.01
CA LEU A 121 -6.76 7.48 -6.86
C LEU A 121 -6.28 8.34 -8.03
N LYS A 122 -5.94 9.59 -7.76
CA LYS A 122 -5.39 10.52 -8.76
C LYS A 122 -3.87 10.56 -8.64
N THR A 123 -3.19 10.32 -9.76
CA THR A 123 -1.75 10.50 -9.86
C THR A 123 -1.40 11.86 -10.47
N SER A 124 -0.42 12.56 -9.87
CA SER A 124 0.09 13.81 -10.41
C SER A 124 0.67 13.61 -11.80
N PHE A 125 0.78 14.69 -12.59
CA PHE A 125 1.33 14.60 -13.94
C PHE A 125 2.76 14.04 -13.93
N LEU A 126 3.62 14.60 -13.07
CA LEU A 126 5.00 14.12 -12.87
C LEU A 126 5.01 12.66 -12.41
N GLY A 127 4.14 12.32 -11.47
CA GLY A 127 3.94 10.94 -11.02
C GLY A 127 3.57 9.98 -12.14
N ARG A 128 2.65 10.37 -13.03
CA ARG A 128 2.27 9.57 -14.21
C ARG A 128 3.44 9.37 -15.17
N GLN A 129 4.26 10.38 -15.41
CA GLN A 129 5.43 10.26 -16.29
C GLN A 129 6.51 9.35 -15.67
N LEU A 130 6.78 9.49 -14.37
CA LEU A 130 7.69 8.60 -13.64
C LEU A 130 7.20 7.14 -13.63
N LEU A 131 5.89 6.91 -13.43
CA LEU A 131 5.34 5.56 -13.42
C LEU A 131 5.33 4.91 -14.82
N LYS A 132 5.13 5.70 -15.88
CA LYS A 132 5.23 5.23 -17.28
C LYS A 132 6.64 4.72 -17.61
N SER A 133 7.69 5.43 -17.18
CA SER A 133 9.08 4.99 -17.40
C SER A 133 9.44 3.75 -16.58
N MET A 134 8.71 3.47 -15.49
CA MET A 134 8.93 2.31 -14.62
C MET A 134 8.22 1.01 -15.06
N LYS A 135 7.57 0.96 -16.24
CA LYS A 135 6.74 -0.16 -16.74
C LYS A 135 5.61 -0.53 -15.75
N TYR A 136 4.87 0.45 -15.25
CA TYR A 136 3.63 0.20 -14.50
C TYR A 136 2.53 -0.19 -15.50
N SER A 137 2.28 -1.49 -15.67
CA SER A 137 1.10 -1.97 -16.39
C SER A 137 -0.12 -1.66 -15.53
N GLN A 138 -0.85 -0.60 -15.85
CA GLN A 138 -2.21 -0.44 -15.36
C GLN A 138 -3.00 -1.62 -15.91
N THR A 139 -3.53 -2.46 -15.02
CA THR A 139 -4.57 -3.44 -15.37
C THR A 139 -5.90 -2.71 -15.40
#